data_AF-A0AA39VAN5-F1
#
_entry.id   AF-A0AA39VAN5-F1
#
_cell.length_a   1.000
_cell.length_b   1.000
_cell.length_c   1.000
_cell.angle_alpha   90.00
_cell.angle_beta   90.00
_cell.angle_gamma   90.00
#
_symmetry.space_group_name_H-M   'P 1'
#
loop_
_entity.id
_entity.type
_entity.pdbx_description
1 polymer ?
#
loop_
_entity_poly.entity_id
_entity_poly.type
_entity_poly.pdbx_seq_one_letter_code
_entity_poly.pdbx_strand_id
1 'polypeptide(L)'
;MRCWAATTFGSADAPAMVPLYNSAEIFPPRKFSASGVPKLVDFKKEKFPIKRLVFEASKVTALKALAVSETVERPTRAESVMALIWKCALNAARSNSGVSRPSILTRAVNIRRKIEPPLPDNSVGNLVGFYTAEKDESETELTVWSVK
;
A
#
# COMPACT_ATOMS: atom_id res chain seq x y z
N MET A 1 6.01 -11.75 -7.72
CA MET A 1 6.82 -12.51 -6.72
C MET A 1 6.34 -13.93 -6.40
N ARG A 2 5.15 -14.39 -6.83
CA ARG A 2 4.74 -15.80 -6.60
C ARG A 2 5.65 -16.83 -7.28
N CYS A 3 6.26 -16.45 -8.39
CA CYS A 3 7.00 -17.35 -9.27
C CYS A 3 8.39 -17.68 -8.71
N TRP A 4 9.07 -16.72 -8.09
CA TRP A 4 10.34 -16.97 -7.39
C TRP A 4 10.19 -17.98 -6.25
N ALA A 5 9.13 -17.83 -5.45
CA ALA A 5 8.80 -18.81 -4.42
C ALA A 5 8.54 -20.20 -5.05
N ALA A 6 7.73 -20.28 -6.10
CA ALA A 6 7.44 -21.54 -6.79
C ALA A 6 8.68 -22.24 -7.37
N THR A 7 9.62 -21.49 -7.97
CA THR A 7 10.88 -22.03 -8.49
C THR A 7 11.75 -22.61 -7.37
N THR A 8 11.85 -21.94 -6.22
CA THR A 8 12.61 -22.46 -5.07
C THR A 8 11.98 -23.70 -4.43
N PHE A 9 10.66 -23.86 -4.56
CA PHE A 9 9.94 -25.03 -4.03
C PHE A 9 9.92 -26.23 -5.00
N GLY A 10 10.57 -26.13 -6.17
CA GLY A 10 10.72 -27.26 -7.09
C GLY A 10 9.41 -27.75 -7.72
N SER A 11 8.42 -26.86 -7.87
CA SER A 11 7.17 -27.22 -8.54
C SER A 11 7.42 -27.50 -10.03
N ALA A 12 7.30 -28.75 -10.45
CA ALA A 12 7.52 -29.19 -11.83
C ALA A 12 6.46 -28.62 -12.82
N ASP A 13 5.31 -28.20 -12.31
CA ASP A 13 4.16 -27.76 -13.12
C ASP A 13 4.13 -26.24 -13.36
N ALA A 14 5.04 -25.48 -12.75
CA ALA A 14 5.13 -24.04 -12.97
C ALA A 14 6.18 -23.74 -14.05
N PRO A 15 5.84 -22.98 -15.12
CA PRO A 15 6.83 -22.59 -16.10
C PRO A 15 7.97 -21.84 -15.39
N ALA A 16 9.20 -22.31 -15.61
CA ALA A 16 10.40 -21.70 -15.04
C ALA A 16 10.48 -20.23 -15.48
N MET A 17 10.13 -19.32 -14.55
CA MET A 17 10.05 -17.91 -14.88
C MET A 17 11.43 -17.28 -14.69
N VAL A 18 12.11 -17.03 -15.81
CA VAL A 18 13.46 -16.45 -15.82
C VAL A 18 13.41 -15.00 -15.32
N PRO A 19 14.27 -14.59 -14.37
CA PRO A 19 14.36 -13.20 -13.93
C PRO A 19 14.67 -12.24 -15.07
N LEU A 20 13.88 -11.16 -15.19
CA LEU A 20 14.13 -10.12 -16.18
C LEU A 20 14.82 -8.91 -15.54
N TYR A 21 16.04 -8.62 -15.98
CA TYR A 21 16.89 -7.53 -15.47
C TYR A 21 16.76 -6.26 -16.32
N ASN A 22 15.54 -5.77 -16.52
CA ASN A 22 15.24 -4.59 -17.34
C ASN A 22 15.16 -3.28 -16.54
N SER A 23 15.40 -3.31 -15.23
CA SER A 23 15.17 -2.17 -14.35
C SER A 23 16.03 -0.95 -14.70
N ALA A 24 17.26 -1.14 -15.18
CA ALA A 24 18.14 -0.05 -15.60
C ALA A 24 17.71 0.60 -16.93
N GLU A 25 17.01 -0.14 -17.79
CA GLU A 25 16.44 0.39 -19.04
C GLU A 25 15.20 1.23 -18.76
N ILE A 26 14.34 0.76 -17.86
CA ILE A 26 13.06 1.41 -17.52
C ILE A 26 13.29 2.61 -16.59
N PHE A 27 14.20 2.45 -15.63
CA PHE A 27 14.55 3.47 -14.65
C PHE A 27 16.02 3.81 -14.81
N PRO A 28 16.38 4.65 -15.80
CA PRO A 28 17.76 5.00 -16.06
C PRO A 28 18.41 5.54 -14.79
N PRO A 29 19.68 5.19 -14.51
CA PRO A 29 20.37 5.64 -13.32
C PRO A 29 20.33 7.16 -13.20
N ARG A 30 19.57 7.67 -12.22
CA ARG A 30 19.59 9.09 -11.87
C ARG A 30 20.70 9.33 -10.87
N LYS A 31 21.41 10.46 -11.01
CA LYS A 31 22.26 10.99 -9.95
C LYS A 31 21.34 11.43 -8.79
N PHE A 32 20.98 10.50 -7.92
CA PHE A 32 20.24 10.82 -6.70
C PHE A 32 21.15 11.65 -5.80
N SER A 33 20.83 12.94 -5.62
CA SER A 33 21.32 13.62 -4.43
C SER A 33 20.67 12.94 -3.23
N ALA A 34 21.45 12.64 -2.20
CA ALA A 34 20.95 12.02 -0.97
C ALA A 34 19.81 12.81 -0.27
N SER A 35 19.54 14.03 -0.74
CA SER A 35 18.44 14.89 -0.28
C SER A 35 17.04 14.47 -0.73
N GLY A 36 16.92 13.55 -1.71
CA GLY A 36 15.62 13.11 -2.27
C GLY A 36 15.14 11.74 -1.84
N VAL A 37 15.94 10.97 -1.08
CA VAL A 37 15.48 9.70 -0.52
C VAL A 37 14.56 10.04 0.65
N PRO A 38 13.26 9.65 0.64
CA PRO A 38 12.44 9.77 1.83
C PRO A 38 13.21 9.08 2.94
N LYS A 39 13.61 9.82 3.97
CA LYS A 39 14.21 9.20 5.16
C LYS A 39 13.26 8.10 5.54
N LEU A 40 13.72 6.84 5.45
CA LEU A 40 12.99 5.71 6.01
C LEU A 40 12.63 6.17 7.41
N VAL A 41 11.33 6.34 7.67
CA VAL A 41 10.84 6.90 8.92
C VAL A 41 11.57 6.10 9.99
N ASP A 42 12.45 6.77 10.73
CA ASP A 42 13.30 6.10 11.68
C ASP A 42 12.37 5.72 12.82
N PHE A 43 11.73 4.56 12.68
CA PHE A 43 10.88 4.01 13.71
C PHE A 43 11.83 3.83 14.87
N LYS A 44 11.74 4.73 15.86
CA LYS A 44 12.38 4.54 17.15
C LYS A 44 12.14 3.08 17.50
N LYS A 45 13.21 2.36 17.88
CA LYS A 45 13.15 0.94 18.30
C LYS A 45 12.41 0.79 19.63
N GLU A 46 11.27 1.45 19.76
CA GLU A 46 10.32 1.29 20.84
C GLU A 46 9.62 -0.05 20.63
N LYS A 47 9.52 -0.82 21.72
CA LYS A 47 8.84 -2.11 21.70
C LYS A 47 7.34 -1.86 21.70
N PHE A 48 6.72 -1.91 20.52
CA PHE A 48 5.27 -1.91 20.40
C PHE A 48 4.72 -3.34 20.49
N PRO A 49 3.62 -3.59 21.23
CA PRO A 49 2.96 -4.87 21.19
C PRO A 49 2.33 -5.09 19.80
N ILE A 50 2.73 -6.17 19.13
CA ILE A 50 2.17 -6.55 17.82
C ILE A 50 0.99 -7.49 18.05
N LYS A 51 -0.16 -7.17 17.44
CA LYS A 51 -1.36 -8.02 17.46
C LYS A 51 -1.81 -8.35 16.04
N ARG A 52 -2.25 -9.59 15.82
CA ARG A 52 -2.82 -10.05 14.55
C ARG A 52 -4.34 -9.91 14.60
N LEU A 53 -4.91 -9.15 13.67
CA LEU A 53 -6.36 -9.03 13.46
C LEU A 53 -6.75 -9.86 12.23
N VAL A 54 -7.72 -10.76 12.39
CA VAL A 54 -8.23 -11.61 11.31
C VAL A 54 -9.65 -11.16 10.97
N PHE A 55 -9.89 -10.91 9.68
CA PHE A 55 -11.19 -10.50 9.17
C PHE A 55 -11.80 -11.64 8.37
N GLU A 56 -12.91 -12.17 8.85
CA GLU A 56 -13.67 -13.21 8.15
C GLU A 56 -14.20 -12.71 6.81
N ALA A 57 -14.29 -13.61 5.82
CA ALA A 57 -14.74 -13.25 4.47
C ALA A 57 -16.12 -12.58 4.47
N SER A 58 -17.06 -13.09 5.29
CA SER A 58 -18.40 -12.51 5.44
C SER A 58 -18.36 -11.08 6.01
N LYS A 59 -17.48 -10.82 6.98
CA LYS A 59 -17.28 -9.49 7.56
C LYS A 59 -16.62 -8.54 6.58
N VAL A 60 -15.68 -9.00 5.76
CA VAL A 60 -15.09 -8.20 4.68
C VAL A 60 -16.14 -7.84 3.63
N THR A 61 -17.04 -8.77 3.26
CA THR A 61 -18.14 -8.49 2.34
C THR A 61 -19.08 -7.42 2.91
N ALA A 62 -19.44 -7.53 4.20
CA ALA A 62 -20.24 -6.51 4.87
C ALA A 62 -19.52 -5.15 4.91
N LEU A 63 -18.22 -5.13 5.20
CA LEU A 63 -17.40 -3.90 5.17
C LEU A 63 -17.36 -3.26 3.79
N LYS A 64 -17.28 -4.06 2.72
CA LYS A 64 -17.35 -3.53 1.35
C LYS A 64 -18.68 -2.85 1.07
N ALA A 65 -19.80 -3.44 1.50
CA ALA A 65 -21.12 -2.84 1.33
C ALA A 65 -21.25 -1.50 2.07
N LEU A 66 -20.72 -1.43 3.30
CA LEU A 66 -20.70 -0.20 4.09
C LEU A 66 -19.74 0.87 3.57
N ALA A 67 -18.74 0.48 2.78
CA ALA A 67 -17.73 1.39 2.22
C ALA A 67 -18.13 1.97 0.86
N VAL A 68 -19.31 1.64 0.34
CA VAL A 68 -19.83 2.24 -0.90
C VAL A 68 -20.19 3.71 -0.61
N SER A 69 -19.71 4.61 -1.46
CA SER A 69 -20.03 6.03 -1.43
C SER A 69 -20.25 6.54 -2.85
N GLU A 70 -20.73 7.79 -2.99
CA GLU A 70 -20.86 8.46 -4.29
C GLU A 70 -19.53 8.52 -5.04
N THR A 71 -18.42 8.65 -4.32
CA THR A 71 -17.06 8.70 -4.88
C THR A 71 -16.41 7.32 -5.06
N VAL A 72 -16.93 6.28 -4.39
CA VAL A 72 -16.39 4.92 -4.41
C VAL A 72 -17.52 3.91 -4.52
N GLU A 73 -17.99 3.68 -5.74
CA GLU A 73 -19.10 2.75 -6.00
C GLU A 73 -18.73 1.28 -5.73
N ARG A 74 -17.46 0.91 -5.94
CA ARG A 74 -16.99 -0.49 -5.91
C ARG A 74 -15.71 -0.66 -5.09
N PRO A 75 -15.75 -0.48 -3.77
CA PRO A 75 -14.58 -0.59 -2.92
C PRO A 75 -13.97 -1.99 -2.98
N THR A 76 -12.64 -2.08 -3.03
CA THR A 76 -11.92 -3.35 -2.94
C THR A 76 -11.82 -3.83 -1.50
N ARG A 77 -11.59 -5.15 -1.30
CA ARG A 77 -11.38 -5.73 0.03
C ARG A 77 -10.29 -4.99 0.82
N ALA A 78 -9.22 -4.60 0.16
CA ALA A 78 -8.09 -3.96 0.80
C ALA A 78 -8.40 -2.50 1.17
N GLU A 79 -9.10 -1.76 0.31
CA GLU A 79 -9.58 -0.41 0.64
C GLU A 79 -10.51 -0.43 1.85
N SER A 80 -11.51 -1.31 1.86
CA SER A 80 -12.45 -1.39 2.99
C SER A 80 -11.77 -1.74 4.31
N VAL A 81 -10.81 -2.68 4.31
CA VAL A 81 -10.08 -3.06 5.52
C VAL A 81 -9.14 -1.95 6.00
N MET A 82 -8.37 -1.33 5.11
CA MET A 82 -7.47 -0.24 5.51
C MET A 82 -8.25 0.99 5.98
N ALA A 83 -9.36 1.34 5.32
CA ALA A 83 -10.21 2.46 5.73
C ALA A 83 -10.76 2.23 7.14
N LEU A 84 -11.20 1.00 7.46
CA LEU A 84 -11.61 0.63 8.81
C LEU A 84 -10.46 0.78 9.82
N ILE A 85 -9.27 0.23 9.50
CA ILE A 85 -8.10 0.33 10.39
C ILE A 85 -7.74 1.79 10.64
N TRP A 86 -7.72 2.62 9.60
CA TRP A 86 -7.42 4.05 9.72
C TRP A 86 -8.47 4.79 10.55
N LYS A 87 -9.76 4.51 10.34
CA LYS A 87 -10.86 5.04 11.16
C LYS A 87 -10.71 4.65 12.64
N CYS A 88 -10.40 3.39 12.92
CA CYS A 88 -10.16 2.92 14.29
C CYS A 88 -8.94 3.60 14.93
N ALA A 89 -7.85 3.74 14.18
CA ALA A 89 -6.63 4.41 14.64
C ALA A 89 -6.88 5.89 14.95
N LEU A 90 -7.60 6.59 14.09
CA LEU A 90 -8.02 7.98 14.30
C LEU A 90 -8.86 8.14 15.56
N ASN A 91 -9.85 7.26 15.76
CA ASN A 91 -10.70 7.27 16.95
C ASN A 91 -9.90 7.02 18.22
N ALA A 92 -9.02 6.01 18.22
CA ALA A 92 -8.16 5.71 19.37
C ALA A 92 -7.18 6.86 19.68
N ALA A 93 -6.59 7.47 18.65
CA ALA A 93 -5.72 8.63 18.81
C ALA A 93 -6.47 9.80 19.47
N ARG A 94 -7.68 10.12 18.98
CA ARG A 94 -8.54 11.16 19.55
C ARG A 94 -8.94 10.86 20.99
N SER A 95 -9.30 9.61 21.31
CA SER A 95 -9.65 9.21 22.68
C SER A 95 -8.48 9.37 23.65
N ASN A 96 -7.24 9.14 23.20
CA ASN A 96 -6.06 9.25 24.05
C ASN A 96 -5.56 10.69 24.22
N SER A 97 -5.62 11.51 23.16
CA SER A 97 -5.12 12.89 23.20
C SER A 97 -6.17 13.93 23.59
N GLY A 98 -7.47 13.59 23.47
CA GLY A 98 -8.59 14.53 23.57
C GLY A 98 -8.74 15.46 22.35
N VAL A 99 -7.81 15.42 21.39
CA VAL A 99 -7.72 16.37 20.28
C VAL A 99 -7.64 15.60 18.96
N SER A 100 -8.39 16.06 17.96
CA SER A 100 -8.23 15.56 16.58
C SER A 100 -6.84 15.94 16.07
N ARG A 101 -6.30 15.20 15.11
CA ARG A 101 -5.02 15.56 14.47
C ARG A 101 -5.09 15.23 12.99
N PRO A 102 -4.41 16.01 12.13
CA PRO A 102 -4.21 15.61 10.75
C PRO A 102 -3.58 14.22 10.66
N SER A 103 -4.03 13.44 9.68
CA SER A 103 -3.55 12.07 9.51
C SER A 103 -3.38 11.74 8.04
N ILE A 104 -2.37 10.94 7.74
CA ILE A 104 -2.07 10.45 6.40
C ILE A 104 -2.07 8.93 6.43
N LEU A 105 -2.82 8.32 5.52
CA LEU A 105 -2.78 6.90 5.21
C LEU A 105 -1.99 6.68 3.93
N THR A 106 -0.81 6.07 4.04
CA THR A 106 0.04 5.72 2.90
C THR A 106 -0.05 4.23 2.60
N ARG A 107 -0.41 3.88 1.37
CA ARG A 107 -0.49 2.50 0.89
C ARG A 107 0.55 2.23 -0.20
N ALA A 108 1.46 1.30 0.07
CA ALA A 108 2.34 0.73 -0.94
C ALA A 108 1.56 -0.15 -1.93
N VAL A 109 1.82 0.04 -3.23
CA VAL A 109 1.22 -0.73 -4.31
C VAL A 109 2.27 -1.22 -5.29
N ASN A 110 2.03 -2.39 -5.89
CA ASN A 110 2.87 -2.87 -6.99
C ASN A 110 2.54 -2.07 -8.26
N ILE A 111 3.55 -1.39 -8.82
CA ILE A 111 3.36 -0.54 -10.01
C ILE A 111 3.60 -1.27 -11.33
N ARG A 112 4.05 -2.54 -11.32
CA ARG A 112 4.37 -3.28 -12.55
C ARG A 112 3.24 -3.23 -13.58
N ARG A 113 1.99 -3.43 -13.14
CA ARG A 113 0.80 -3.41 -14.01
C ARG A 113 0.17 -2.01 -14.16
N LYS A 114 0.81 -0.97 -13.63
CA LYS A 114 0.28 0.40 -13.58
C LYS A 114 1.12 1.40 -14.39
N ILE A 115 2.29 1.00 -14.86
CA ILE A 115 3.12 1.82 -15.75
C ILE A 115 2.88 1.41 -17.21
N GLU A 116 3.15 2.31 -18.15
CA GLU A 116 3.02 2.08 -19.59
C GLU A 116 4.41 2.08 -20.25
N PRO A 117 4.83 0.98 -20.92
CA PRO A 117 4.12 -0.29 -21.04
C PRO A 117 4.14 -1.10 -19.72
N PRO A 118 3.13 -1.98 -19.47
CA PRO A 118 3.10 -2.82 -18.28
C PRO A 118 4.33 -3.72 -18.18
N LEU A 119 4.89 -3.81 -16.98
CA LEU A 119 6.05 -4.66 -16.71
C LEU A 119 5.64 -6.10 -16.44
N PRO A 120 6.44 -7.07 -16.96
CA PRO A 120 6.30 -8.47 -16.60
C PRO A 120 6.39 -8.72 -15.09
N ASP A 121 5.65 -9.71 -14.59
CA ASP A 121 5.63 -10.08 -13.17
C ASP A 121 6.99 -10.63 -12.66
N ASN A 122 7.91 -10.99 -13.58
CA ASN A 122 9.29 -11.44 -13.34
C ASN A 122 10.37 -10.35 -13.42
N SER A 123 9.99 -9.07 -13.65
CA SER A 123 10.95 -7.96 -13.55
C SER A 123 11.54 -7.86 -12.15
N VAL A 124 12.87 -7.84 -12.07
CA VAL A 124 13.67 -7.87 -10.84
C VAL A 124 13.64 -6.51 -10.13
N GLY A 125 13.52 -6.52 -8.80
CA GLY A 125 13.60 -5.32 -7.95
C GLY A 125 12.29 -4.90 -7.28
N ASN A 126 12.35 -3.88 -6.44
CA ASN A 126 11.21 -3.35 -5.70
C ASN A 126 10.52 -2.22 -6.47
N LEU A 127 9.63 -2.61 -7.38
CA LEU A 127 8.80 -1.67 -8.13
C LEU A 127 7.53 -1.37 -7.33
N VAL A 128 7.65 -0.39 -6.44
CA VAL A 128 6.59 0.04 -5.51
C VAL A 128 6.29 1.51 -5.74
N GLY A 129 5.00 1.83 -5.80
CA GLY A 129 4.48 3.19 -5.72
C GLY A 129 3.65 3.34 -4.46
N PHE A 130 3.28 4.58 -4.13
CA PHE A 130 2.45 4.88 -2.96
C PHE A 130 1.21 5.66 -3.38
N TYR A 131 0.07 5.29 -2.80
CA TYR A 131 -1.11 6.15 -2.75
C TYR A 131 -1.23 6.70 -1.34
N THR A 132 -1.48 8.00 -1.23
CA THR A 132 -1.74 8.68 0.04
C THR A 132 -3.19 9.14 0.08
N ALA A 133 -3.79 9.03 1.26
CA ALA A 133 -5.05 9.67 1.58
C ALA A 133 -4.83 10.51 2.83
N GLU A 134 -5.34 11.73 2.82
CA GLU A 134 -5.18 12.67 3.92
C GLU A 134 -6.53 12.92 4.57
N LYS A 135 -6.51 13.15 5.88
CA LYS A 135 -7.66 13.63 6.63
C LYS A 135 -7.21 14.85 7.40
N ASP A 136 -7.64 16.01 6.94
CA ASP A 136 -7.48 17.27 7.64
C ASP A 136 -8.67 17.50 8.60
N GLU A 137 -8.54 18.46 9.51
CA GLU A 137 -9.59 18.80 10.47
C GLU A 137 -10.78 19.54 9.82
N SER A 138 -10.58 20.21 8.68
CA SER A 138 -11.55 21.14 8.09
C SER A 138 -12.34 20.62 6.89
N GLU A 139 -12.04 19.44 6.33
CA GLU A 139 -12.75 18.96 5.13
C GLU A 139 -13.18 17.50 5.26
N THR A 140 -14.49 17.29 5.05
CA THR A 140 -15.14 15.99 4.86
C THR A 140 -14.90 15.42 3.46
N GLU A 141 -13.82 15.80 2.77
CA GLU A 141 -13.51 15.32 1.44
C GLU A 141 -12.11 14.72 1.39
N LEU A 142 -12.05 13.47 0.93
CA LEU A 142 -10.81 12.77 0.65
C LEU A 142 -10.19 13.43 -0.59
N THR A 143 -9.31 14.41 -0.38
CA THR A 143 -8.45 14.94 -1.43
C THR A 143 -7.38 13.91 -1.76
N VAL A 144 -7.74 12.99 -2.66
CA VAL A 144 -6.76 12.21 -3.44
C VAL A 144 -6.20 13.18 -4.46
N TRP A 145 -4.91 13.56 -4.43
CA TRP A 145 -4.01 13.73 -5.59
C TRP A 145 -2.59 14.17 -5.18
N SER A 146 -1.57 13.47 -5.69
CA SER A 146 -0.57 14.00 -6.64
C SER A 146 0.65 13.07 -6.65
N VAL A 147 0.84 12.35 -7.74
CA VAL A 147 2.12 11.71 -8.07
C VAL A 147 2.90 12.76 -8.86
N LYS A 148 3.95 13.32 -8.25
CA LYS A 148 5.03 13.96 -9.01
C LYS A 148 5.99 12.90 -9.54
#